data_AF-A0A970RJD1-F1
#
_entry.id   AF-A0A970RJD1-F1
#
_cell.length_a   1.000
_cell.length_b   1.000
_cell.length_c   1.000
_cell.angle_alpha   90.00
_cell.angle_beta   90.00
_cell.angle_gamma   90.00
#
_symmetry.space_group_name_H-M   'P 1'
#
loop_
_entity.id
_entity.type
_entity.pdbx_description
1 polymer ?
#
loop_
_entity_poly.entity_id
_entity_poly.type
_entity_poly.pdbx_seq_one_letter_code
_entity_poly.pdbx_strand_id
1 'polypeptide(L)'
;MNSALDAKERIRLAAMGGLLHDVGKLVQRGSGKRKNHMDVGADWLEERGNGWEVYSFAARYHHTAPNASVRLEHCTDRRLLPIAAVVAHADNLSSSEREDVEGTKNWDKNVALRNIFDQVNLEGRGKSPSP
;
A
#
# COMPACT_ATOMS: atom_id res chain seq x y z
N MET A 1 13.73 -18.43 21.42
CA MET A 1 14.86 -17.49 21.61
C MET A 1 14.59 -16.26 20.75
N ASN A 2 14.26 -15.13 21.39
CA ASN A 2 13.99 -13.85 20.76
C ASN A 2 15.32 -13.09 20.60
N SER A 3 15.96 -13.15 19.43
CA SER A 3 16.91 -12.09 19.10
C SER A 3 16.09 -10.87 18.67
N ALA A 4 16.39 -9.72 19.28
CA ALA A 4 15.91 -8.45 18.74
C ALA A 4 16.47 -8.30 17.31
N LEU A 5 15.64 -7.81 16.38
CA LEU A 5 16.12 -7.46 15.04
C LEU A 5 17.26 -6.46 15.19
N ASP A 6 18.35 -6.63 14.43
CA ASP A 6 19.39 -5.62 14.41
C ASP A 6 18.96 -4.39 13.58
N ALA A 7 19.76 -3.31 13.61
CA ALA A 7 19.42 -2.09 12.87
C ALA A 7 19.38 -2.30 11.36
N LYS A 8 20.29 -3.10 10.80
CA LYS A 8 20.38 -3.37 9.37
C LYS A 8 19.18 -4.17 8.89
N GLU A 9 18.73 -5.13 9.69
CA GLU A 9 17.56 -5.94 9.40
C GLU A 9 16.27 -5.12 9.49
N ARG A 10 16.12 -4.25 10.50
CA ARG A 10 15.01 -3.29 10.56
C ARG A 10 14.94 -2.40 9.33
N ILE A 11 16.07 -1.84 8.90
CA ILE A 11 16.15 -0.98 7.69
C ILE A 11 15.77 -1.78 6.45
N ARG A 12 16.29 -3.00 6.30
CA ARG A 12 15.95 -3.88 5.17
C ARG A 12 14.46 -4.20 5.13
N LEU A 13 13.87 -4.57 6.27
CA LEU A 13 12.44 -4.87 6.39
C LEU A 13 11.60 -3.63 6.09
N ALA A 14 12.00 -2.45 6.53
CA ALA A 14 11.30 -1.20 6.23
C ALA A 14 11.35 -0.86 4.74
N ALA A 15 12.53 -0.93 4.12
CA ALA A 15 12.70 -0.63 2.70
C ALA A 15 11.93 -1.60 1.79
N MET A 16 12.09 -2.91 2.03
CA MET A 16 11.39 -3.94 1.27
C MET A 16 9.89 -3.94 1.58
N GLY A 17 9.49 -3.72 2.83
CA GLY A 17 8.09 -3.59 3.23
C GLY A 17 7.42 -2.39 2.56
N GLY A 18 8.10 -1.23 2.52
CA GLY A 18 7.63 -0.04 1.80
C GLY A 18 7.49 -0.28 0.30
N LEU A 19 8.39 -1.06 -0.32
CA LEU A 19 8.26 -1.43 -1.74
C LEU A 19 7.09 -2.39 -2.01
N LEU A 20 6.82 -3.31 -1.07
CA LEU A 20 5.89 -4.42 -1.28
C LEU A 20 4.49 -4.22 -0.67
N HIS A 21 4.27 -3.19 0.14
CA HIS A 21 3.01 -2.99 0.87
C HIS A 21 1.78 -3.05 -0.05
N ASP A 22 1.90 -2.50 -1.26
CA ASP A 22 0.82 -2.37 -2.22
C ASP A 22 0.81 -3.45 -3.32
N VAL A 23 1.69 -4.47 -3.22
CA VAL A 23 1.81 -5.53 -4.25
C VAL A 23 0.48 -6.22 -4.55
N GLY A 24 -0.39 -6.27 -3.55
CA GLY A 24 -1.73 -6.81 -3.66
C GLY A 24 -2.60 -6.12 -4.71
N LYS A 25 -2.37 -4.85 -5.05
CA LYS A 25 -3.11 -4.15 -6.12
C LYS A 25 -2.88 -4.81 -7.47
N LEU A 26 -1.63 -5.15 -7.79
CA LEU A 26 -1.27 -5.85 -9.02
C LEU A 26 -1.86 -7.26 -9.04
N VAL A 27 -1.68 -8.01 -7.95
CA VAL A 27 -2.16 -9.40 -7.85
C VAL A 27 -3.69 -9.47 -7.90
N GLN A 28 -4.39 -8.53 -7.25
CA GLN A 28 -5.85 -8.45 -7.26
C GLN A 28 -6.38 -8.16 -8.67
N ARG A 29 -5.75 -7.23 -9.40
CA ARG A 29 -6.11 -6.91 -10.80
C ARG A 29 -5.89 -8.10 -11.74
N GLY A 30 -4.76 -8.82 -11.59
CA GLY A 30 -4.43 -9.97 -12.43
C GLY A 30 -5.22 -11.24 -12.12
N SER A 31 -5.60 -11.45 -10.85
CA SER A 31 -6.32 -12.68 -10.42
C SER A 31 -7.84 -12.56 -10.45
N GLY A 32 -8.38 -11.34 -10.51
CA GLY A 32 -9.84 -11.11 -10.45
C GLY A 32 -10.48 -11.39 -9.09
N LYS A 33 -9.72 -11.77 -8.05
CA LYS A 33 -10.23 -12.05 -6.70
C LYS A 33 -10.96 -10.83 -6.13
N ARG A 34 -12.19 -11.03 -5.64
CA ARG A 34 -12.99 -10.00 -4.94
C ARG A 34 -12.66 -9.98 -3.44
N LYS A 35 -11.39 -9.73 -3.13
CA LYS A 35 -10.85 -9.61 -1.76
C LYS A 35 -10.05 -8.31 -1.67
N ASN A 36 -9.95 -7.67 -0.50
CA ASN A 36 -9.17 -6.43 -0.36
C ASN A 36 -7.70 -6.67 -0.76
N HIS A 37 -7.01 -5.65 -1.26
CA HIS A 37 -5.65 -5.83 -1.80
C HIS A 37 -4.62 -6.15 -0.71
N MET A 38 -4.83 -5.66 0.52
CA MET A 38 -3.94 -5.92 1.66
C MET A 38 -3.79 -7.41 1.91
N ASP A 39 -4.91 -8.10 2.06
CA ASP A 39 -4.92 -9.54 2.30
C ASP A 39 -4.46 -10.31 1.05
N VAL A 40 -4.87 -9.88 -0.15
CA VAL A 40 -4.40 -10.53 -1.40
C VAL A 40 -2.88 -10.45 -1.52
N GLY A 41 -2.27 -9.32 -1.18
CA GLY A 41 -0.83 -9.15 -1.22
C GLY A 41 -0.10 -9.96 -0.14
N ALA A 42 -0.65 -9.98 1.08
CA ALA A 42 -0.09 -10.75 2.18
C ALA A 42 -0.13 -12.25 1.90
N ASP A 43 -1.30 -12.78 1.49
CA ASP A 43 -1.46 -14.19 1.14
C ASP A 43 -0.53 -14.57 -0.01
N TRP A 44 -0.39 -13.72 -1.04
CA TRP A 44 0.51 -13.98 -2.16
C TRP A 44 1.99 -14.05 -1.73
N LEU A 45 2.42 -13.19 -0.80
CA LEU A 45 3.80 -13.23 -0.25
C LEU A 45 4.02 -14.49 0.61
N GLU A 46 3.03 -14.87 1.42
CA GLU A 46 3.05 -16.10 2.22
C GLU A 46 3.12 -17.35 1.34
N GLU A 47 2.28 -17.44 0.31
CA GLU A 47 2.23 -18.55 -0.66
C GLU A 47 3.52 -18.67 -1.48
N ARG A 48 4.19 -17.55 -1.78
CA ARG A 48 5.41 -17.54 -2.60
C ARG A 48 6.61 -18.15 -1.86
N GLY A 49 6.61 -18.14 -0.54
CA GLY A 49 7.66 -18.68 0.33
C GLY A 49 9.06 -18.11 0.01
N ASN A 50 10.12 -18.90 0.26
CA ASN A 50 11.51 -18.55 -0.07
C ASN A 50 11.99 -17.22 0.55
N GLY A 51 11.49 -16.86 1.72
CA GLY A 51 11.83 -15.62 2.41
C GLY A 51 11.02 -14.41 1.97
N TRP A 52 10.03 -14.57 1.08
CA TRP A 52 9.08 -13.49 0.75
C TRP A 52 8.02 -13.31 1.83
N GLU A 53 7.69 -14.38 2.56
CA GLU A 53 6.70 -14.40 3.65
C GLU A 53 7.04 -13.41 4.77
N VAL A 54 8.32 -13.07 4.95
CA VAL A 54 8.79 -12.11 5.96
C VAL A 54 8.28 -10.68 5.72
N TYR A 55 7.82 -10.35 4.51
CA TYR A 55 7.29 -9.03 4.17
C TYR A 55 5.76 -8.97 4.15
N SER A 56 5.07 -10.08 4.42
CA SER A 56 3.60 -10.16 4.43
C SER A 56 2.95 -9.15 5.39
N PHE A 57 3.61 -8.86 6.52
CA PHE A 57 3.13 -7.87 7.50
C PHE A 57 2.95 -6.48 6.87
N ALA A 58 3.84 -6.08 5.95
CA ALA A 58 3.79 -4.76 5.32
C ALA A 58 2.58 -4.67 4.39
N ALA A 59 2.25 -5.75 3.67
CA ALA A 59 1.04 -5.80 2.86
C ALA A 59 -0.23 -5.82 3.74
N ARG A 60 -0.22 -6.58 4.84
CA ARG A 60 -1.40 -6.80 5.68
C ARG A 60 -1.78 -5.63 6.60
N TYR A 61 -0.84 -4.76 6.98
CA TYR A 61 -1.06 -3.75 8.03
C TYR A 61 -0.79 -2.30 7.62
N HIS A 62 -0.65 -1.97 6.33
CA HIS A 62 -0.27 -0.61 5.90
C HIS A 62 -1.40 0.42 5.87
N HIS A 63 -2.69 0.02 5.84
CA HIS A 63 -3.78 0.99 5.88
C HIS A 63 -3.95 1.62 7.27
N THR A 64 -4.08 2.95 7.29
CA THR A 64 -4.36 3.75 8.49
C THR A 64 -5.83 4.18 8.60
N ALA A 65 -6.64 3.93 7.56
CA ALA A 65 -8.04 4.34 7.51
C ALA A 65 -8.87 3.70 8.65
N PRO A 66 -9.73 4.47 9.36
CA PRO A 66 -10.50 3.96 10.49
C PRO A 66 -11.44 2.79 10.15
N ASN A 67 -11.87 2.69 8.89
CA ASN A 67 -12.77 1.67 8.38
C ASN A 67 -12.05 0.48 7.74
N ALA A 68 -10.71 0.41 7.80
CA ALA A 68 -9.97 -0.74 7.29
C ALA A 68 -10.27 -2.01 8.10
N SER A 69 -10.51 -3.13 7.40
CA SER A 69 -10.80 -4.43 8.03
C SER A 69 -9.62 -5.00 8.83
N VAL A 70 -8.41 -4.61 8.46
CA VAL A 70 -7.17 -4.94 9.18
C VAL A 70 -6.41 -3.65 9.42
N ARG A 71 -5.97 -3.44 10.66
CA ARG A 71 -5.29 -2.22 11.12
C ARG A 71 -3.97 -2.57 11.80
N LEU A 72 -3.11 -1.57 11.94
CA LEU A 72 -1.81 -1.71 12.61
C LEU A 72 -1.91 -2.33 14.01
N GLU A 73 -2.97 -2.04 14.76
CA GLU A 73 -3.24 -2.61 16.09
C GLU A 73 -3.44 -4.14 16.09
N HIS A 74 -3.75 -4.74 14.93
CA HIS A 74 -3.85 -6.18 14.77
C HIS A 74 -2.48 -6.86 14.56
N CYS A 75 -1.39 -6.10 14.39
CA CYS A 75 -0.04 -6.65 14.31
C CYS A 75 0.46 -7.04 15.71
N THR A 76 0.42 -8.34 16.02
CA THR A 76 0.80 -8.87 17.33
C THR A 76 2.32 -9.09 17.50
N ASP A 77 3.09 -9.17 16.42
CA ASP A 77 4.55 -9.23 16.49
C ASP A 77 5.13 -7.86 16.85
N ARG A 78 5.50 -7.70 18.13
CA ARG A 78 6.09 -6.47 18.67
C ARG A 78 7.39 -6.04 17.99
N ARG A 79 8.09 -6.94 17.31
CA ARG A 79 9.33 -6.61 16.59
C ARG A 79 9.02 -5.94 15.24
N LEU A 80 7.92 -6.35 14.61
CA LEU A 80 7.47 -5.84 13.31
C LEU A 80 6.57 -4.62 13.44
N LEU A 81 5.84 -4.48 14.54
CA LEU A 81 4.91 -3.37 14.77
C LEU A 81 5.51 -1.97 14.49
N PRO A 82 6.71 -1.60 14.98
CA PRO A 82 7.30 -0.30 14.66
C PRO A 82 7.60 -0.12 13.17
N ILE A 83 7.99 -1.20 12.49
CA ILE A 83 8.31 -1.19 11.05
C ILE A 83 7.02 -1.04 10.24
N ALA A 84 5.98 -1.78 10.61
CA ALA A 84 4.65 -1.67 10.02
C ALA A 84 4.09 -0.24 10.17
N ALA A 85 4.30 0.38 11.34
CA ALA A 85 3.88 1.76 11.59
C ALA A 85 4.60 2.76 10.66
N VAL A 86 5.92 2.60 10.47
CA VAL A 86 6.69 3.42 9.53
C VAL A 86 6.18 3.28 8.10
N VAL A 87 5.94 2.04 7.65
CA VAL A 87 5.41 1.77 6.30
C VAL A 87 4.03 2.41 6.13
N ALA A 88 3.12 2.23 7.09
CA ALA A 88 1.76 2.79 7.05
C ALA A 88 1.77 4.33 7.01
N HIS A 89 2.65 4.96 7.79
CA HIS A 89 2.80 6.42 7.75
C HIS A 89 3.42 6.92 6.45
N ALA A 90 4.44 6.22 5.92
CA ALA A 90 5.06 6.57 4.65
C ALA A 90 4.07 6.47 3.48
N ASP A 91 3.23 5.42 3.46
CA ASP A 91 2.16 5.26 2.47
C ASP A 91 1.19 6.44 2.52
N ASN A 92 0.67 6.77 3.71
CA ASN A 92 -0.25 7.90 3.89
C ASN A 92 0.36 9.22 3.41
N LEU A 93 1.63 9.50 3.74
CA LEU A 93 2.35 10.68 3.24
C LEU A 93 2.44 10.68 1.71
N SER A 94 2.79 9.55 1.09
CA SER A 94 2.91 9.43 -0.38
C SER A 94 1.58 9.60 -1.14
N SER A 95 0.46 9.32 -0.47
CA SER A 95 -0.89 9.49 -1.03
C SER A 95 -1.45 10.90 -0.86
N SER A 96 -1.00 11.63 0.16
CA SER A 96 -1.56 12.93 0.57
C SER A 96 -1.34 14.09 -0.39
N GLU A 97 -0.45 13.94 -1.39
CA GLU A 97 -0.24 14.94 -2.45
C GLU A 97 -1.32 14.89 -3.55
N ARG A 98 -2.27 13.97 -3.46
CA ARG A 98 -3.32 13.77 -4.47
C ARG A 98 -4.60 14.48 -4.03
N GLU A 99 -5.16 15.33 -4.90
CA GLU A 99 -6.52 15.84 -4.70
C GLU A 99 -7.52 14.70 -4.79
N ASP A 100 -8.47 14.65 -3.85
CA ASP A 100 -9.63 13.76 -3.97
C ASP A 100 -10.39 14.12 -5.24
N VAL A 101 -10.56 13.15 -6.14
CA VAL A 101 -11.39 13.35 -7.32
C VAL A 101 -12.85 13.38 -6.83
N GLU A 102 -13.42 14.58 -6.70
CA GLU A 102 -14.83 14.75 -6.32
C GLU A 102 -15.72 13.87 -7.22
N GLY A 103 -16.48 12.95 -6.61
CA GLY A 103 -17.50 12.15 -7.29
C GLY A 103 -17.21 10.65 -7.44
N THR A 104 -15.97 10.17 -7.28
CA THR A 104 -15.68 8.72 -7.35
C THR A 104 -15.80 8.06 -5.97
N LYS A 105 -17.01 7.97 -5.42
CA LYS A 105 -17.27 7.23 -4.17
C LYS A 105 -17.06 5.71 -4.31
N ASN A 106 -16.96 5.20 -5.54
CA ASN A 106 -16.75 3.79 -5.82
C ASN A 106 -15.35 3.56 -6.38
N TRP A 107 -14.56 2.74 -5.69
CA TRP A 107 -13.30 2.22 -6.19
C TRP A 107 -13.54 1.39 -7.46
N ASP A 108 -13.00 1.85 -8.60
CA ASP A 108 -12.98 1.08 -9.84
C ASP A 108 -11.57 0.53 -10.11
N LYS A 109 -11.46 -0.80 -10.04
CA LYS A 109 -10.21 -1.53 -10.24
C LYS A 109 -9.67 -1.45 -11.67
N ASN A 110 -10.49 -1.06 -12.64
CA ASN A 110 -10.14 -1.01 -14.06
C ASN A 110 -9.62 0.37 -14.50
N VAL A 111 -9.64 1.38 -13.62
CA VAL A 111 -9.10 2.71 -13.93
C VAL A 111 -7.61 2.61 -14.20
N ALA A 112 -7.22 3.05 -15.39
CA ALA A 112 -5.84 3.15 -15.83
C ALA A 112 -5.12 4.33 -15.15
N LEU A 113 -3.79 4.29 -15.12
CA LEU A 113 -2.99 5.41 -14.64
C LEU A 113 -3.20 6.63 -15.54
N ARG A 114 -3.56 7.77 -14.95
CA ARG A 114 -3.71 9.05 -15.67
C ARG A 114 -2.33 9.60 -16.07
N ASN A 115 -2.25 10.27 -17.21
CA ASN A 115 -1.04 10.97 -17.62
C ASN A 115 -0.80 12.18 -16.69
N ILE A 116 0.43 12.33 -16.19
CA ILE A 116 0.80 13.45 -15.30
C ILE A 116 0.64 14.81 -15.98
N PHE A 117 0.83 14.89 -17.31
CA PHE A 117 0.66 16.14 -18.05
C PHE A 117 -0.81 16.59 -18.13
N ASP A 118 -1.77 15.70 -17.88
CA ASP A 118 -3.19 16.08 -17.81
C ASP A 118 -3.53 16.86 -16.53
N GLN A 119 -2.61 16.90 -15.56
CA GLN A 119 -2.79 17.57 -14.26
C GLN A 119 -2.03 18.90 -14.18
N VAL A 120 -1.12 19.17 -15.12
CA VAL A 120 -0.31 20.39 -15.14
C VAL A 120 -0.89 21.36 -16.16
N ASN A 121 -1.36 22.52 -15.71
CA ASN A 121 -1.75 23.59 -16.61
C ASN A 121 -0.50 24.40 -17.01
N LEU A 122 0.06 24.09 -18.18
CA LEU A 122 1.34 24.67 -18.62
C LEU A 122 1.21 26.08 -19.23
N GLU A 123 0.00 26.58 -19.46
CA GLU A 123 -0.24 27.94 -19.97
C GLU A 123 -1.53 28.51 -19.37
N GLY A 124 -1.67 29.84 -19.30
CA GLY A 124 -2.86 30.55 -18.84
C GLY A 124 -4.13 30.36 -19.71
N ARG A 125 -4.37 29.16 -20.23
CA ARG A 125 -5.59 28.78 -20.96
C ARG A 125 -6.57 28.09 -20.00
N GLY A 126 -7.82 28.54 -20.07
CA GLY A 126 -8.92 28.06 -19.23
C GLY A 126 -9.12 26.54 -19.36
N LYS A 127 -9.58 25.94 -18.26
CA LYS A 127 -9.81 24.49 -18.13
C LYS A 127 -10.50 23.92 -19.37
N SER A 128 -9.87 22.93 -19.99
CA SER A 128 -10.56 22.05 -20.94
C SER A 128 -11.73 21.36 -20.21
N PRO A 129 -12.90 21.23 -20.84
CA PRO A 129 -14.01 20.52 -20.23
C PRO A 129 -13.64 19.06 -20.00
N SER A 130 -14.02 18.56 -18.83
CA SER A 130 -13.88 17.14 -18.47
C SER A 130 -14.67 16.25 -19.45
N PRO A 131 -14.19 15.03 -19.75
CA PRO A 131 -14.93 14.04 -20.52
C PRO A 131 -16.21 13.57 -19.79
#